data_AF-A0A838MYW1-F1
#
_entry.id   AF-A0A838MYW1-F1
#
_cell.length_a   1.000
_cell.length_b   1.000
_cell.length_c   1.000
_cell.angle_alpha   90.00
_cell.angle_beta   90.00
_cell.angle_gamma   90.00
#
_symmetry.space_group_name_H-M   'P 1'
#
loop_
_entity.id
_entity.type
_entity.pdbx_description
1 polymer ?
#
loop_
_entity_poly.entity_id
_entity_poly.type
_entity_poly.pdbx_seq_one_letter_code
_entity_poly.pdbx_strand_id
1 'polypeptide(L)'
;MKPVAIVIPWFGAELKGGAEQQAYQLARRLAARGHAIEVLTTCNRAFLSDWSLNHYPAGATTEHGFTIHRFPVDGRDAAQFDQVNARLLALAPDELRPGVCPVTEAETNIFVAENINSAALLKHLRARAGDYQAVIFLPYMFGPIVAGVA
;
A
#
# COMPACT_ATOMS: atom_id res chain seq x y z
N MET A 1 20.63 -11.93 -9.89
CA MET A 1 20.51 -11.11 -8.66
C MET A 1 19.04 -11.07 -8.28
N LYS A 2 18.70 -11.36 -7.02
CA LYS A 2 17.30 -11.29 -6.56
C LYS A 2 16.82 -9.82 -6.61
N PRO A 3 15.58 -9.54 -7.02
CA PRO A 3 15.07 -8.19 -7.06
C PRO A 3 14.82 -7.62 -5.65
N VAL A 4 14.78 -6.29 -5.54
CA VAL A 4 14.21 -5.60 -4.37
C VAL A 4 12.75 -5.27 -4.68
N ALA A 5 11.85 -5.68 -3.78
CA ALA A 5 10.44 -5.34 -3.88
C ALA A 5 10.14 -4.00 -3.20
N ILE A 6 9.41 -3.12 -3.86
CA ILE A 6 8.82 -1.91 -3.29
C ILE A 6 7.31 -2.12 -3.19
N VAL A 7 6.75 -2.04 -1.99
CA VAL A 7 5.32 -2.22 -1.74
C VAL A 7 4.67 -0.89 -1.42
N ILE A 8 3.63 -0.53 -2.17
CA ILE A 8 2.85 0.71 -1.99
C ILE A 8 1.44 0.53 -2.56
N PRO A 9 0.37 1.13 -2.02
CA PRO A 9 -0.98 0.88 -2.52
C PRO A 9 -1.24 1.48 -3.91
N TRP A 10 -0.68 2.67 -4.17
CA TRP A 10 -0.80 3.38 -5.44
C TRP A 10 0.57 3.68 -6.02
N PHE A 11 0.71 3.45 -7.33
CA PHE A 11 1.97 3.66 -8.04
C PHE A 11 1.71 4.05 -9.49
N GLY A 12 2.41 5.10 -9.95
CA GLY A 12 2.36 5.60 -11.32
C GLY A 12 3.13 6.92 -11.46
N ALA A 13 3.66 7.18 -12.66
CA ALA A 13 4.43 8.39 -12.97
C ALA A 13 3.60 9.69 -12.86
N GLU A 14 2.29 9.57 -13.07
CA GLU A 14 1.29 10.62 -13.03
C GLU A 14 0.92 11.02 -11.59
N LEU A 15 1.08 10.13 -10.61
CA LEU A 15 0.67 10.38 -9.22
C LEU A 15 1.62 11.38 -8.56
N LYS A 16 1.09 12.49 -8.03
CA LYS A 16 1.90 13.62 -7.52
C LYS A 16 2.03 13.66 -6.00
N GLY A 17 1.43 12.72 -5.28
CA GLY A 17 1.60 12.62 -3.82
C GLY A 17 3.04 12.27 -3.45
N GLY A 18 3.45 12.69 -2.25
CA GLY A 18 4.84 12.56 -1.80
C GLY A 18 5.30 11.11 -1.70
N ALA A 19 4.45 10.23 -1.18
CA ALA A 19 4.74 8.80 -1.06
C ALA A 19 4.88 8.12 -2.43
N GLU A 20 3.97 8.42 -3.35
CA GLU A 20 3.94 7.85 -4.70
C GLU A 20 5.15 8.33 -5.51
N GLN A 21 5.48 9.63 -5.41
CA GLN A 21 6.68 10.18 -6.05
C GLN A 21 7.96 9.61 -5.44
N GLN A 22 8.03 9.42 -4.12
CA GLN A 22 9.17 8.78 -3.47
C GLN A 22 9.36 7.36 -4.01
N ALA A 23 8.30 6.55 -4.05
CA ALA A 23 8.36 5.18 -4.57
C ALA A 23 8.77 5.15 -6.04
N TYR A 24 8.17 6.01 -6.87
CA TYR A 24 8.46 6.08 -8.29
C TYR A 24 9.91 6.50 -8.56
N GLN A 25 10.40 7.54 -7.89
CA GLN A 25 11.78 7.99 -8.05
C GLN A 25 12.78 6.95 -7.52
N LEU A 26 12.47 6.26 -6.41
CA LEU A 26 13.32 5.20 -5.88
C LEU A 26 13.45 4.05 -6.88
N ALA A 27 12.32 3.52 -7.36
CA ALA A 27 12.29 2.43 -8.33
C ALA A 27 13.09 2.77 -9.58
N ARG A 28 12.79 3.92 -10.19
CA ARG A 28 13.46 4.39 -11.41
C ARG A 28 14.96 4.59 -11.22
N ARG A 29 15.37 5.23 -10.12
CA ARG A 29 16.79 5.56 -9.87
C ARG A 29 17.63 4.33 -9.52
N LEU A 30 17.05 3.33 -8.85
CA LEU A 30 17.74 2.06 -8.57
C LEU A 30 17.84 1.20 -9.83
N ALA A 31 16.76 1.09 -10.61
CA ALA A 31 16.77 0.39 -11.89
C ALA A 31 17.82 0.98 -12.85
N ALA A 32 17.90 2.32 -12.95
CA ALA A 32 18.91 3.01 -13.76
C ALA A 32 20.36 2.76 -13.31
N ARG A 33 20.58 2.26 -12.09
CA ARG A 33 21.90 1.85 -11.55
C ARG A 33 22.17 0.36 -11.72
N GLY A 34 21.29 -0.39 -12.39
CA GLY A 34 21.44 -1.82 -12.64
C GLY A 34 20.90 -2.74 -11.55
N HIS A 35 20.16 -2.21 -10.57
CA HIS A 35 19.46 -3.05 -9.59
C HIS A 35 18.17 -3.61 -10.20
N ALA A 36 17.88 -4.89 -9.94
CA ALA A 36 16.59 -5.48 -10.30
C ALA A 36 15.52 -4.99 -9.31
N ILE A 37 14.48 -4.32 -9.82
CA ILE A 37 13.41 -3.72 -9.00
C ILE A 37 12.05 -4.26 -9.45
N GLU A 38 11.25 -4.66 -8.47
CA GLU A 38 9.84 -4.97 -8.65
C GLU A 38 9.00 -4.05 -7.74
N VAL A 39 7.92 -3.49 -8.26
CA VAL A 39 6.94 -2.72 -7.50
C VAL A 39 5.68 -3.55 -7.34
N LEU A 40 5.26 -3.80 -6.11
CA LEU A 40 4.03 -4.50 -5.78
C LEU A 40 2.99 -3.46 -5.35
N THR A 41 1.96 -3.28 -6.15
CA THR A 41 0.95 -2.22 -5.96
C THR A 41 -0.46 -2.73 -6.23
N THR A 42 -1.48 -1.96 -5.87
CA THR A 42 -2.85 -2.31 -6.22
C THR A 42 -3.22 -1.84 -7.64
N CYS A 43 -4.36 -2.32 -8.12
CA CYS A 43 -5.03 -1.86 -9.33
C CYS A 43 -5.83 -0.56 -9.11
N ASN A 44 -5.89 -0.04 -7.87
CA ASN A 44 -6.58 1.21 -7.58
C ASN A 44 -5.86 2.41 -8.22
N ARG A 45 -6.62 3.44 -8.58
CA ARG A 45 -6.12 4.58 -9.34
C ARG A 45 -5.17 5.46 -8.52
N ALA A 46 -5.63 5.95 -7.37
CA ALA A 46 -4.93 6.97 -6.59
C ALA A 46 -5.57 7.12 -5.21
N PHE A 47 -4.85 7.75 -4.27
CA PHE A 47 -5.31 8.03 -2.91
C PHE A 47 -6.69 8.70 -2.82
N LEU A 48 -7.00 9.65 -3.70
CA LEU A 48 -8.29 10.37 -3.69
C LEU A 48 -9.41 9.67 -4.50
N SER A 49 -9.16 8.46 -4.99
CA SER A 49 -10.18 7.66 -5.70
C SER A 49 -10.96 6.77 -4.74
N ASP A 50 -12.06 6.18 -5.20
CA ASP A 50 -12.74 5.12 -4.47
C ASP A 50 -11.83 3.88 -4.37
N TRP A 51 -11.48 3.48 -3.14
CA TRP A 51 -10.53 2.39 -2.86
C TRP A 51 -11.11 1.00 -3.12
N SER A 52 -12.40 0.87 -3.41
CA SER A 52 -13.04 -0.40 -3.80
C SER A 52 -12.94 -0.68 -5.31
N LEU A 53 -12.51 0.30 -6.10
CA LEU A 53 -12.52 0.20 -7.56
C LEU A 53 -11.15 -0.12 -8.14
N ASN A 54 -11.12 -1.09 -9.05
CA ASN A 54 -9.96 -1.37 -9.90
C ASN A 54 -9.99 -0.45 -11.12
N HIS A 55 -8.93 0.35 -11.30
CA HIS A 55 -8.78 1.23 -12.46
C HIS A 55 -7.81 0.65 -13.50
N TYR A 56 -6.69 0.08 -13.02
CA TYR A 56 -5.72 -0.58 -13.88
C TYR A 56 -6.02 -2.09 -13.99
N PRO A 57 -5.64 -2.74 -15.09
CA PRO A 57 -5.69 -4.21 -15.18
C PRO A 57 -4.70 -4.83 -14.19
N ALA A 58 -5.08 -5.98 -13.62
CA ALA A 58 -4.17 -6.80 -12.82
C ALA A 58 -3.10 -7.44 -13.70
N GLY A 59 -1.93 -7.71 -13.12
CA GLY A 59 -0.82 -8.36 -13.81
C GLY A 59 0.48 -7.56 -13.75
N ALA A 60 1.45 -7.97 -14.56
CA ALA A 60 2.79 -7.39 -14.59
C ALA A 60 3.00 -6.52 -15.84
N THR A 61 3.55 -5.32 -15.65
CA THR A 61 4.04 -4.47 -16.73
C THR A 61 5.49 -4.08 -16.45
N THR A 62 6.25 -3.72 -17.48
CA THR A 62 7.64 -3.25 -17.30
C THR A 62 7.77 -1.87 -17.94
N GLU A 63 8.36 -0.95 -17.20
CA GLU A 63 8.67 0.40 -17.66
C GLU A 63 9.98 0.86 -17.01
N HIS A 64 10.74 1.70 -17.72
CA HIS A 64 11.94 2.35 -17.18
C HIS A 64 12.94 1.40 -16.46
N GLY A 65 13.01 0.14 -16.87
CA GLY A 65 13.93 -0.86 -16.32
C GLY A 65 13.47 -1.56 -15.03
N PHE A 66 12.23 -1.37 -14.58
CA PHE A 66 11.65 -2.08 -13.44
C PHE A 66 10.28 -2.67 -13.79
N THR A 67 9.84 -3.68 -13.03
CA THR A 67 8.56 -4.35 -13.23
C THR A 67 7.54 -3.86 -12.19
N ILE A 68 6.30 -3.64 -12.61
CA ILE A 68 5.17 -3.28 -11.75
C ILE A 68 4.20 -4.45 -11.76
N HIS A 69 3.91 -5.00 -10.58
CA HIS A 69 2.87 -6.00 -10.37
C HIS A 69 1.65 -5.33 -9.73
N ARG A 70 0.53 -5.35 -10.44
CA ARG A 70 -0.75 -4.82 -9.98
C ARG A 70 -1.66 -5.94 -9.53
N PHE A 71 -2.21 -5.78 -8.33
CA PHE A 71 -3.13 -6.73 -7.71
C PHE A 71 -4.50 -6.08 -7.48
N PRO A 72 -5.60 -6.81 -7.67
CA PRO A 72 -6.93 -6.26 -7.44
C PRO A 72 -7.09 -5.83 -5.97
N VAL A 73 -7.81 -4.73 -5.76
CA VAL A 73 -8.27 -4.33 -4.41
C VAL A 73 -9.41 -5.22 -3.94
N ASP A 74 -9.51 -5.38 -2.62
CA ASP A 74 -10.64 -6.04 -1.98
C ASP A 74 -11.84 -5.09 -1.91
N GLY A 75 -13.05 -5.64 -1.85
CA GLY A 75 -14.25 -4.84 -1.57
C GLY A 75 -14.23 -4.33 -0.13
N ARG A 76 -14.78 -3.14 0.11
CA ARG A 76 -14.87 -2.50 1.43
C ARG A 76 -16.16 -1.71 1.62
N ASP A 77 -16.52 -1.48 2.87
CA ASP A 77 -17.51 -0.51 3.31
C ASP A 77 -16.83 0.84 3.58
N ALA A 78 -16.90 1.73 2.60
CA ALA A 78 -16.28 3.05 2.72
C ALA A 78 -16.91 3.91 3.82
N ALA A 79 -18.21 3.78 4.08
CA ALA A 79 -18.90 4.59 5.07
C ALA A 79 -18.48 4.23 6.50
N GLN A 80 -18.35 2.93 6.79
CA GLN A 80 -17.83 2.47 8.08
C GLN A 80 -16.37 2.92 8.31
N PHE A 81 -15.52 2.81 7.27
CA PHE A 81 -14.16 3.31 7.34
C PHE A 81 -14.12 4.82 7.63
N ASP A 82 -14.89 5.61 6.88
CA ASP A 82 -14.89 7.07 6.98
C ASP A 82 -15.36 7.53 8.36
N GLN A 83 -16.34 6.84 8.96
CA GLN A 83 -16.81 7.13 10.31
C GLN A 83 -15.68 6.96 11.35
N VAL A 84 -14.96 5.85 11.30
CA VAL A 84 -13.85 5.59 12.25
C VAL A 84 -12.67 6.52 11.98
N ASN A 85 -12.32 6.73 10.71
CA ASN A 85 -11.23 7.62 10.33
C ASN A 85 -11.51 9.09 10.74
N ALA A 86 -12.74 9.56 10.56
CA ALA A 86 -13.15 10.90 11.01
C ALA A 86 -13.04 11.05 12.52
N ARG A 87 -13.43 10.03 13.30
CA ARG A 87 -13.24 10.02 14.76
C ARG A 87 -11.76 10.12 15.12
N LEU A 88 -10.90 9.31 14.50
CA LEU A 88 -9.46 9.31 14.75
C LEU A 88 -8.82 10.67 14.43
N LEU A 89 -9.22 11.31 13.33
CA LEU A 89 -8.72 12.62 12.93
C LEU A 89 -9.23 13.77 13.82
N ALA A 90 -10.34 13.57 14.54
CA ALA A 90 -10.93 14.55 15.43
C ALA A 90 -10.35 14.50 16.86
N LEU A 91 -9.56 13.47 17.20
CA LEU A 91 -8.95 13.33 18.53
C LEU A 91 -7.98 14.49 18.81
N ALA A 92 -8.14 15.10 19.98
CA ALA A 92 -7.22 16.12 20.44
C ALA A 92 -5.88 15.49 20.87
N PRO A 93 -4.74 16.21 20.72
CA PRO A 93 -3.43 15.66 21.05
C PRO A 93 -3.28 15.17 22.50
N ASP A 94 -4.02 15.75 23.44
CA ASP A 94 -4.06 15.37 24.87
C ASP A 94 -4.85 14.09 25.14
N GLU A 95 -5.73 13.68 24.23
CA GLU A 95 -6.40 12.37 24.27
C GLU A 95 -5.47 11.22 23.84
N LEU A 96 -4.39 11.54 23.13
CA LEU A 96 -3.44 10.56 22.60
C LEU A 96 -2.36 10.23 23.63
N ARG A 97 -2.24 8.94 23.97
CA ARG A 97 -1.21 8.41 24.87
C ARG A 97 -0.33 7.41 24.13
N PRO A 98 1.01 7.53 24.19
CA PRO A 98 1.91 6.58 23.55
C PRO A 98 1.62 5.13 23.98
N GLY A 99 1.49 4.23 23.00
CA GLY A 99 1.23 2.80 23.23
C GLY A 99 -0.22 2.46 23.60
N VAL A 100 -1.14 3.43 23.62
CA VAL A 100 -2.56 3.20 23.93
C VAL A 100 -3.38 3.43 22.66
N CYS A 101 -4.15 2.43 22.23
CA CYS A 101 -5.08 2.59 21.11
C CYS A 101 -6.25 3.49 21.56
N PRO A 102 -6.52 4.61 20.87
CA PRO A 102 -7.54 5.58 21.29
C PRO A 102 -8.97 5.19 20.89
N VAL A 103 -9.13 4.05 20.21
CA VAL A 103 -10.41 3.53 19.73
C VAL A 103 -10.66 2.13 20.26
N THR A 104 -11.91 1.68 20.17
CA THR A 104 -12.30 0.33 20.60
C THR A 104 -11.72 -0.75 19.67
N GLU A 105 -11.73 -2.01 20.12
CA GLU A 105 -11.35 -3.15 19.27
C GLU A 105 -12.24 -3.26 18.03
N ALA A 106 -13.55 -3.04 18.17
CA ALA A 106 -14.48 -3.04 17.04
C ALA A 106 -14.12 -1.98 15.99
N GLU A 107 -13.79 -0.76 16.42
CA GLU A 107 -13.35 0.32 15.52
C GLU A 107 -11.99 0.04 14.90
N THR A 108 -11.07 -0.56 15.65
CA THR A 108 -9.77 -1.00 15.14
C THR A 108 -9.97 -2.01 14.01
N ASN A 109 -10.86 -2.98 14.20
CA ASN A 109 -11.18 -3.99 13.19
C ASN A 109 -11.78 -3.35 11.94
N ILE A 110 -12.71 -2.39 12.08
CA ILE A 110 -13.27 -1.63 10.95
C ILE A 110 -12.16 -0.86 10.22
N PHE A 111 -11.33 -0.11 10.95
CA PHE A 111 -10.26 0.70 10.34
C PHE A 111 -9.28 -0.12 9.51
N VAL A 112 -8.99 -1.35 9.97
CA VAL A 112 -8.06 -2.27 9.29
C VAL A 112 -8.75 -3.01 8.14
N ALA A 113 -9.92 -3.61 8.38
CA ALA A 113 -10.63 -4.44 7.39
C ALA A 113 -11.15 -3.59 6.24
N GLU A 114 -11.70 -2.42 6.54
CA GLU A 114 -12.30 -1.53 5.56
C GLU A 114 -11.29 -0.54 4.98
N ASN A 115 -9.99 -0.68 5.24
CA ASN A 115 -8.94 0.13 4.59
C ASN A 115 -8.77 -0.26 3.11
N ILE A 116 -7.85 0.40 2.38
CA ILE A 116 -7.40 -0.17 1.11
C ILE A 116 -6.64 -1.46 1.40
N ASN A 117 -7.16 -2.57 0.86
CA ASN A 117 -6.64 -3.92 1.08
C ASN A 117 -6.50 -4.65 -0.26
N SER A 118 -5.63 -5.66 -0.28
CA SER A 118 -5.49 -6.58 -1.41
C SER A 118 -5.00 -7.93 -0.91
N ALA A 119 -5.94 -8.87 -0.73
CA ALA A 119 -5.64 -10.24 -0.38
C ALA A 119 -4.73 -10.91 -1.43
N ALA A 120 -4.88 -10.53 -2.70
CA ALA A 120 -4.05 -11.02 -3.79
C ALA A 120 -2.58 -10.58 -3.66
N LEU A 121 -2.33 -9.30 -3.32
CA LEU A 121 -0.99 -8.78 -3.07
C LEU A 121 -0.35 -9.49 -1.86
N LEU A 122 -1.08 -9.60 -0.75
CA LEU A 122 -0.58 -10.26 0.45
C LEU A 122 -0.29 -11.74 0.22
N LYS A 123 -1.11 -12.43 -0.58
CA LYS A 123 -0.86 -13.82 -1.00
C LYS A 123 0.44 -13.92 -1.81
N HIS A 124 0.68 -12.99 -2.73
CA HIS A 124 1.94 -12.94 -3.48
C HIS A 124 3.14 -12.75 -2.56
N LEU A 125 3.08 -11.77 -1.64
CA LEU A 125 4.14 -11.54 -0.67
C LEU A 125 4.43 -12.79 0.16
N ARG A 126 3.41 -13.43 0.75
CA ARG A 126 3.60 -14.66 1.55
C ARG A 126 4.25 -15.79 0.76
N ALA A 127 3.87 -15.94 -0.51
CA ALA A 127 4.39 -17.01 -1.36
C ALA A 127 5.80 -16.72 -1.92
N ARG A 128 6.14 -15.44 -2.12
CA ARG A 128 7.32 -15.03 -2.90
C ARG A 128 8.32 -14.18 -2.12
N ALA A 129 8.10 -13.90 -0.83
CA ALA A 129 9.00 -13.07 -0.01
C ALA A 129 10.47 -13.54 -0.08
N GLY A 130 10.70 -14.87 -0.08
CA GLY A 130 12.04 -15.46 -0.17
C GLY A 130 12.74 -15.27 -1.52
N ASP A 131 12.03 -14.84 -2.55
CA ASP A 131 12.59 -14.56 -3.88
C ASP A 131 13.19 -13.14 -3.98
N TYR A 132 12.82 -12.27 -3.04
CA TYR A 132 13.33 -10.91 -2.97
C TYR A 132 14.61 -10.83 -2.14
N GLN A 133 15.50 -9.91 -2.51
CA GLN A 133 16.66 -9.56 -1.69
C GLN A 133 16.23 -8.74 -0.46
N ALA A 134 15.24 -7.86 -0.65
CA ALA A 134 14.63 -7.05 0.38
C ALA A 134 13.21 -6.65 -0.06
N VAL A 135 12.34 -6.41 0.92
CA VAL A 135 11.00 -5.85 0.71
C VAL A 135 10.93 -4.51 1.45
N ILE A 136 10.67 -3.44 0.70
CA ILE A 136 10.60 -2.07 1.21
C ILE A 136 9.14 -1.62 1.14
N PHE A 137 8.53 -1.41 2.29
CA PHE A 137 7.19 -0.83 2.38
C PHE A 137 7.31 0.70 2.39
N LEU A 138 6.69 1.37 1.42
CA LEU A 138 6.75 2.84 1.23
C LEU A 138 5.41 3.51 1.51
N PRO A 139 5.45 4.79 1.94
CA PRO A 139 4.98 5.11 3.27
C PRO A 139 3.49 5.29 3.28
N TYR A 140 2.76 4.39 3.95
CA TYR A 140 1.49 4.63 4.61
C TYR A 140 1.18 3.46 5.55
N MET A 141 0.46 3.70 6.65
CA MET A 141 -0.08 2.65 7.52
C MET A 141 -1.38 2.07 6.94
N PHE A 142 -1.38 1.74 5.65
CA PHE A 142 -2.52 1.12 4.96
C PHE A 142 -2.40 -0.40 4.92
N GLY A 143 -3.51 -1.06 4.63
CA GLY A 143 -3.69 -2.51 4.77
C GLY A 143 -2.51 -3.37 4.30
N PRO A 144 -2.04 -3.26 3.04
CA PRO A 144 -0.92 -4.05 2.53
C PRO A 144 0.39 -3.89 3.30
N ILE A 145 0.63 -2.71 3.88
CA ILE A 145 1.84 -2.43 4.66
C ILE A 145 1.69 -3.01 6.07
N VAL A 146 0.57 -2.72 6.74
CA VAL A 146 0.32 -3.20 8.11
C VAL A 146 0.33 -4.72 8.17
N ALA A 147 -0.37 -5.39 7.24
CA ALA A 147 -0.42 -6.84 7.17
C ALA A 147 0.81 -7.50 6.53
N GLY A 148 1.65 -6.73 5.84
CA GLY A 148 2.86 -7.23 5.18
C GLY A 148 4.12 -7.18 6.05
N VAL A 149 4.15 -6.28 7.05
CA VAL A 149 5.26 -6.16 8.02
C VAL A 149 5.07 -7.10 9.23
N ALA A 150 3.82 -7.42 9.59
CA ALA A 150 3.47 -8.32 10.67
C ALA A 150 3.84 -9.79 10.36
#